data_AF-A0A671S6U6-F1
#
_entry.id   AF-A0A671S6U6-F1
#
_cell.length_a   1.000
_cell.length_b   1.000
_cell.length_c   1.000
_cell.angle_alpha   90.00
_cell.angle_beta   90.00
_cell.angle_gamma   90.00
#
_symmetry.space_group_name_H-M   'P 1'
#
loop_
_entity.id
_entity.type
_entity.pdbx_description
1 polymer ?
#
loop_
_entity_poly.entity_id
_entity_poly.type
_entity_poly.pdbx_seq_one_letter_code
_entity_poly.pdbx_strand_id
1 'polypeptide(L)'
;LPPCDTDSGALCAKSYADTPARAQAVSAVLLALSVQIQKALEDQNSPAVRSLVRTLAPSFCIFSITHLQEQPWTNAASRRSARELLTSAVGLTGSRSVQELLSGAERSSGATCPLFRESWKRNQPVKHVFSWVLVQVGRPWLTEYLEKVFPPSLLISDDYYTENKVLGVHCLHHIVLNVVVLPCLLDLLSVLEKSPVHSGLPRKPNRFDDVLRHVLTYMEMEHKLDLRCVYAKNLVLFIERMGIVIVRHLKRLERVIVGYLEVSDAPEEKARLSILDALQKTTDCLATSLPTQLKEQLITQASHCLLLLDHCSKVKLQVRMTIIIFSIDFLWLYKKEFQPKG
;
A
#
# COMPACT_ATOMS: atom_id res chain seq x y z
N LEU A 1 31.49 -5.53 -2.29
CA LEU A 1 31.61 -5.84 -3.73
C LEU A 1 32.27 -4.65 -4.41
N PRO A 2 33.11 -4.85 -5.44
CA PRO A 2 33.75 -3.74 -6.14
C PRO A 2 32.68 -2.77 -6.68
N PRO A 3 32.84 -1.44 -6.47
CA PRO A 3 31.95 -0.45 -7.08
C PRO A 3 32.21 -0.38 -8.58
N CYS A 4 31.18 0.00 -9.34
CA CYS A 4 31.34 0.23 -10.77
C CYS A 4 31.97 1.61 -11.01
N ASP A 5 32.91 1.70 -11.95
CA ASP A 5 33.61 2.94 -12.30
C ASP A 5 32.66 3.99 -12.90
N THR A 6 31.60 3.54 -13.57
CA THR A 6 30.52 4.38 -14.08
C THR A 6 29.22 4.14 -13.31
N ASP A 7 28.38 5.16 -13.25
CA ASP A 7 27.00 5.00 -12.79
C ASP A 7 26.33 3.89 -13.62
N SER A 8 25.82 2.87 -12.93
CA SER A 8 25.15 1.70 -13.51
C SER A 8 26.00 0.76 -14.39
N GLY A 9 27.33 0.85 -14.39
CA GLY A 9 28.17 -0.09 -15.14
C GLY A 9 28.00 -1.54 -14.69
N ALA A 10 28.17 -2.50 -15.60
CA ALA A 10 28.29 -3.92 -15.25
C ALA A 10 29.77 -4.31 -15.16
N LEU A 11 30.21 -4.84 -14.01
CA LEU A 11 31.57 -5.36 -13.88
C LEU A 11 31.68 -6.72 -14.58
N CYS A 12 32.84 -6.98 -15.17
CA CYS A 12 33.13 -8.29 -15.76
C CYS A 12 33.04 -9.39 -14.70
N ALA A 13 32.56 -10.58 -15.06
CA ALA A 13 32.51 -11.75 -14.17
C ALA A 13 33.88 -12.06 -13.52
N LYS A 14 34.99 -11.78 -14.22
CA LYS A 14 36.35 -11.94 -13.70
C LYS A 14 36.62 -11.06 -12.47
N SER A 15 36.02 -9.87 -12.41
CA SER A 15 36.13 -8.95 -11.26
C SER A 15 35.48 -9.52 -10.00
N TYR A 16 34.65 -10.57 -10.13
CA TYR A 16 33.98 -11.23 -9.02
C TYR A 16 34.54 -12.63 -8.72
N ALA A 17 35.58 -13.10 -9.40
CA ALA A 17 36.04 -14.50 -9.33
C ALA A 17 36.25 -15.02 -7.89
N ASP A 18 36.88 -14.22 -7.02
CA ASP A 18 37.15 -14.61 -5.62
C ASP A 18 35.97 -14.33 -4.67
N THR A 19 34.94 -13.66 -5.15
CA THR A 19 33.82 -13.19 -4.32
C THR A 19 33.03 -14.34 -3.69
N PRO A 20 32.68 -15.43 -4.41
CA PRO A 20 31.93 -16.52 -3.80
C PRO A 20 32.70 -17.22 -2.67
N ALA A 21 34.02 -17.38 -2.80
CA ALA A 21 34.85 -17.99 -1.76
C ALA A 21 34.92 -17.09 -0.51
N ARG A 22 35.14 -15.79 -0.71
CA ARG A 22 35.11 -14.81 0.39
C ARG A 22 33.74 -14.74 1.06
N ALA A 23 32.65 -14.80 0.29
CA ALA A 23 31.29 -14.77 0.82
C ALA A 23 30.99 -15.98 1.70
N GLN A 24 31.51 -17.17 1.35
CA GLN A 24 31.39 -18.38 2.19
C GLN A 24 32.15 -18.21 3.51
N ALA A 25 33.40 -17.72 3.46
CA ALA A 25 34.19 -17.47 4.67
C ALA A 25 33.51 -16.47 5.61
N VAL A 26 32.98 -15.36 5.07
CA VAL A 26 32.22 -14.39 5.86
C VAL A 26 30.94 -15.01 6.41
N SER A 27 30.20 -15.78 5.62
CA SER A 27 28.98 -16.46 6.07
C SER A 27 29.26 -17.39 7.26
N ALA A 28 30.37 -18.15 7.21
CA ALA A 28 30.76 -19.04 8.30
C ALA A 28 31.04 -18.26 9.61
N VAL A 29 31.73 -17.12 9.52
CA VAL A 29 31.99 -16.25 10.69
C VAL A 29 30.69 -15.68 11.25
N LEU A 30 29.80 -15.18 10.38
CA LEU A 30 28.54 -14.59 10.81
C LEU A 30 27.58 -15.64 11.40
N LEU A 31 27.60 -16.86 10.89
CA LEU A 31 26.87 -18.01 11.46
C LEU A 31 27.43 -18.42 12.83
N ALA A 32 28.75 -18.46 12.98
CA ALA A 32 29.34 -18.73 14.29
C ALA A 32 28.94 -17.64 15.30
N LEU A 33 28.93 -16.38 14.87
CA LEU A 33 28.52 -15.25 15.70
C LEU A 33 27.01 -15.32 16.06
N SER A 34 26.15 -15.70 15.12
CA SER A 34 24.71 -15.84 15.39
C SER A 34 24.43 -16.94 16.41
N VAL A 35 25.16 -18.06 16.39
CA VAL A 35 25.07 -19.11 17.41
C VAL A 35 25.46 -18.59 18.80
N GLN A 36 26.54 -17.79 18.90
CA GLN A 36 26.94 -17.20 20.19
C GLN A 36 25.90 -16.21 20.73
N ILE A 37 25.31 -15.38 19.84
CA ILE A 37 24.25 -14.45 20.21
C ILE A 37 23.00 -15.21 20.67
N GLN A 38 22.63 -16.28 19.98
CA GLN A 38 21.48 -17.12 20.34
C GLN A 38 21.65 -17.73 21.74
N LYS A 39 22.84 -18.28 22.03
CA LYS A 39 23.16 -18.80 23.36
C LYS A 39 23.08 -17.71 24.44
N ALA A 40 23.59 -16.51 24.17
CA ALA A 40 23.52 -15.38 25.10
C ALA A 40 22.07 -14.89 25.33
N LEU A 41 21.20 -14.99 24.32
CA LEU A 41 19.76 -14.69 24.45
C LEU A 41 19.08 -15.70 25.38
N GLU A 42 19.42 -16.97 25.28
CA GLU A 42 18.85 -18.05 26.11
C GLU A 42 19.34 -17.97 27.57
N ASP A 43 20.63 -17.67 27.78
CA ASP A 43 21.23 -17.67 29.12
C ASP A 43 20.86 -16.44 29.97
N GLN A 44 20.85 -15.24 29.37
CA GLN A 44 20.74 -13.98 30.14
C GLN A 44 19.64 -13.03 29.65
N ASN A 45 19.09 -13.24 28.45
CA ASN A 45 18.08 -12.41 27.76
C ASN A 45 18.15 -10.90 28.10
N SER A 46 19.37 -10.33 28.11
CA SER A 46 19.58 -8.98 28.61
C SER A 46 19.19 -7.93 27.56
N PRO A 47 18.80 -6.71 27.97
CA PRO A 47 18.46 -5.63 27.03
C PRO A 47 19.63 -5.27 26.10
N ALA A 48 20.88 -5.46 26.56
CA ALA A 48 22.09 -5.25 25.75
C ALA A 48 22.18 -6.26 24.60
N VAL A 49 21.90 -7.55 24.86
CA VAL A 49 21.92 -8.60 23.82
C VAL A 49 20.80 -8.36 22.80
N ARG A 50 19.60 -7.95 23.25
CA ARG A 50 18.51 -7.57 22.31
C ARG A 50 18.85 -6.34 21.47
N SER A 51 19.56 -5.36 22.05
CA SER A 51 20.07 -4.20 21.31
C SER A 51 21.10 -4.61 20.25
N LEU A 52 21.99 -5.53 20.60
CA LEU A 52 22.98 -6.10 19.67
C LEU A 52 22.30 -6.81 18.50
N VAL A 53 21.29 -7.65 18.77
CA VAL A 53 20.48 -8.31 17.73
C VAL A 53 19.83 -7.29 16.82
N ARG A 54 19.17 -6.26 17.37
CA ARG A 54 18.52 -5.20 16.58
C ARG A 54 19.51 -4.44 15.69
N THR A 55 20.76 -4.33 16.11
CA THR A 55 21.84 -3.67 15.37
C THR A 55 22.42 -4.55 14.26
N LEU A 56 22.63 -5.84 14.53
CA LEU A 56 23.33 -6.75 13.62
C LEU A 56 22.40 -7.45 12.62
N ALA A 57 21.17 -7.77 13.01
CA ALA A 57 20.25 -8.54 12.18
C ALA A 57 20.01 -7.93 10.78
N PRO A 58 19.83 -6.59 10.63
CA PRO A 58 19.71 -5.98 9.31
C PRO A 58 20.95 -6.22 8.44
N SER A 59 22.15 -6.11 9.01
CA SER A 59 23.41 -6.32 8.29
C SER A 59 23.55 -7.77 7.83
N PHE A 60 23.15 -8.73 8.66
CA PHE A 60 23.17 -10.16 8.30
C PHE A 60 22.18 -10.45 7.18
N CYS A 61 20.98 -9.87 7.25
CA CYS A 61 19.97 -10.00 6.20
C CYS A 61 20.46 -9.42 4.87
N ILE A 62 20.99 -8.19 4.88
CA ILE A 62 21.47 -7.51 3.66
C ILE A 62 22.60 -8.31 3.00
N PHE A 63 23.58 -8.76 3.80
CA PHE A 63 24.66 -9.58 3.29
C PHE A 63 24.13 -10.89 2.70
N SER A 64 23.22 -11.57 3.40
CA SER A 64 22.64 -12.83 2.93
C SER A 64 21.86 -12.65 1.62
N ILE A 65 21.01 -11.62 1.54
CA ILE A 65 20.20 -11.31 0.34
C ILE A 65 21.12 -11.01 -0.86
N THR A 66 22.22 -10.28 -0.63
CA THR A 66 23.23 -9.98 -1.67
C THR A 66 23.81 -11.24 -2.32
N HIS A 67 23.85 -12.34 -1.59
CA HIS A 67 24.41 -13.61 -2.05
C HIS A 67 23.36 -14.72 -2.25
N LEU A 68 22.06 -14.40 -2.21
CA LEU A 68 20.99 -15.40 -2.23
C LEU A 68 20.61 -15.86 -3.64
N GLN A 69 20.65 -14.94 -4.61
CA GLN A 69 20.26 -15.20 -5.99
C GLN A 69 21.46 -15.54 -6.88
N GLU A 70 21.18 -16.19 -8.02
CA GLU A 70 22.17 -16.40 -9.06
C GLU A 70 22.58 -15.06 -9.66
N GLN A 71 23.85 -14.72 -9.51
CA GLN A 71 24.44 -13.46 -9.91
C GLN A 71 25.90 -13.71 -10.34
N PRO A 72 26.51 -12.79 -11.10
CA PRO A 72 27.91 -12.92 -11.52
C PRO A 72 28.91 -13.12 -10.37
N TRP A 73 28.54 -12.73 -9.14
CA TRP A 73 29.36 -12.83 -7.94
C TRP A 73 28.94 -13.95 -6.96
N THR A 74 28.07 -14.87 -7.38
CA THR A 74 27.61 -15.99 -6.54
C THR A 74 27.84 -17.35 -7.20
N ASN A 75 27.98 -18.39 -6.39
CA ASN A 75 27.95 -19.78 -6.84
C ASN A 75 27.03 -20.62 -5.92
N ALA A 76 26.83 -21.89 -6.26
CA ALA A 76 25.91 -22.75 -5.51
C ALA A 76 26.28 -22.87 -4.01
N ALA A 77 27.58 -22.91 -3.68
CA ALA A 77 28.04 -23.00 -2.30
C ALA A 77 27.83 -21.69 -1.53
N SER A 78 28.17 -20.53 -2.11
CA SER A 78 27.94 -19.23 -1.47
C SER A 78 26.46 -18.95 -1.25
N ARG A 79 25.59 -19.34 -2.20
CA ARG A 79 24.13 -19.21 -2.06
C ARG A 79 23.59 -20.08 -0.94
N ARG A 80 24.13 -21.29 -0.75
CA ARG A 80 23.74 -22.17 0.36
C ARG A 80 24.08 -21.54 1.71
N SER A 81 25.32 -21.09 1.89
CA SER A 81 25.76 -20.42 3.12
C SER A 81 24.97 -19.14 3.41
N ALA A 82 24.64 -18.36 2.37
CA ALA A 82 23.81 -17.17 2.51
C ALA A 82 22.38 -17.49 2.95
N ARG A 83 21.78 -18.58 2.44
CA ARG A 83 20.45 -19.03 2.87
C ARG A 83 20.45 -19.48 4.33
N GLU A 84 21.46 -20.24 4.76
CA GLU A 84 21.62 -20.65 6.16
C GLU A 84 21.75 -19.44 7.09
N LEU A 85 22.58 -18.45 6.70
CA LEU A 85 22.75 -17.22 7.45
C LEU A 85 21.45 -16.40 7.53
N LEU A 86 20.68 -16.31 6.44
CA LEU A 86 19.39 -15.60 6.44
C LEU A 86 18.40 -16.25 7.41
N THR A 87 18.31 -17.58 7.42
CA THR A 87 17.45 -18.31 8.35
C THR A 87 17.87 -18.07 9.80
N SER A 88 19.18 -18.10 10.07
CA SER A 88 19.70 -17.82 11.40
C SER A 88 19.42 -16.37 11.85
N ALA A 89 19.58 -15.39 10.96
CA ALA A 89 19.33 -13.97 11.25
C ALA A 89 17.85 -13.69 11.57
N VAL A 90 16.92 -14.34 10.87
CA VAL A 90 15.47 -14.26 11.15
C VAL A 90 15.13 -14.92 12.49
N GLY A 91 15.78 -16.04 12.82
CA GLY A 91 15.63 -16.70 14.12
C GLY A 91 16.02 -15.80 15.29
N LEU A 92 17.12 -15.05 15.16
CA LEU A 92 17.59 -14.13 16.20
C LEU A 92 16.57 -13.04 16.56
N THR A 93 15.75 -12.61 15.60
CA THR A 93 14.77 -11.53 15.81
C THR A 93 13.43 -12.04 16.36
N GLY A 94 13.28 -13.36 16.54
CA GLY A 94 12.01 -13.99 16.92
C GLY A 94 10.94 -13.92 15.82
N SER A 95 11.31 -13.53 14.60
CA SER A 95 10.41 -13.47 13.45
C SER A 95 10.27 -14.86 12.84
N ARG A 96 9.08 -15.21 12.34
CA ARG A 96 8.83 -16.51 11.68
C ARG A 96 9.28 -16.49 10.23
N SER A 97 9.44 -15.31 9.64
CA SER A 97 9.83 -15.13 8.25
C SER A 97 10.58 -13.81 8.03
N VAL A 98 11.30 -13.75 6.91
CA VAL A 98 11.92 -12.49 6.44
C VAL A 98 10.86 -11.43 6.15
N GLN A 99 9.69 -11.85 5.68
CA GLN A 99 8.55 -10.96 5.48
C GLN A 99 8.13 -10.34 6.82
N GLU A 100 7.91 -11.11 7.87
CA GLU A 100 7.56 -10.56 9.19
C GLU A 100 8.63 -9.60 9.73
N LEU A 101 9.90 -9.93 9.54
CA LEU A 101 11.04 -9.09 9.95
C LEU A 101 11.06 -7.74 9.21
N LEU A 102 10.90 -7.75 7.89
CA LEU A 102 10.98 -6.54 7.06
C LEU A 102 9.80 -5.59 7.24
N SER A 103 8.71 -6.13 7.75
CA SER A 103 7.39 -5.54 7.61
C SER A 103 6.82 -5.14 8.99
N GLY A 104 7.51 -5.52 10.07
CA GLY A 104 7.43 -4.91 11.39
C GLY A 104 6.27 -5.47 12.21
N ALA A 105 6.56 -6.36 13.16
CA ALA A 105 5.57 -6.90 14.09
C ALA A 105 5.03 -5.85 15.10
N GLU A 106 5.76 -4.74 15.35
CA GLU A 106 5.36 -3.69 16.29
C GLU A 106 5.67 -2.29 15.75
N ARG A 107 4.70 -1.38 15.93
CA ARG A 107 4.56 -0.02 15.36
C ARG A 107 5.67 0.99 15.70
N SER A 108 6.82 0.58 16.24
CA SER A 108 7.82 1.52 16.77
C SER A 108 9.20 1.48 16.09
N SER A 109 9.50 0.50 15.24
CA SER A 109 10.67 0.56 14.34
C SER A 109 10.62 -0.64 13.40
N GLY A 110 9.69 -0.63 12.43
CA GLY A 110 9.82 -1.52 11.28
C GLY A 110 11.18 -1.24 10.66
N ALA A 111 12.05 -2.25 10.63
CA ALA A 111 13.47 -2.15 10.31
C ALA A 111 13.66 -1.12 9.21
N THR A 112 14.02 0.11 9.61
CA THR A 112 14.12 1.24 8.70
C THR A 112 15.23 0.83 7.78
N CYS A 113 14.93 0.33 6.58
CA CYS A 113 15.93 -0.20 5.68
C CYS A 113 16.85 0.99 5.33
N PRO A 114 18.02 1.16 5.98
CA PRO A 114 18.78 2.41 5.93
C PRO A 114 19.52 2.55 4.59
N LEU A 115 19.28 1.62 3.67
CA LEU A 115 20.02 1.40 2.44
C LEU A 115 19.81 2.49 1.37
N PHE A 116 18.84 3.39 1.54
CA PHE A 116 18.32 4.15 0.40
C PHE A 116 18.72 5.62 0.32
N ARG A 117 19.81 6.02 1.00
CA ARG A 117 20.42 7.33 0.76
C ARG A 117 21.78 7.15 0.06
N GLU A 118 21.78 7.56 -1.21
CA GLU A 118 22.91 8.17 -1.92
C GLU A 118 23.91 7.30 -2.71
N SER A 119 23.96 5.96 -2.56
CA SER A 119 25.00 5.13 -3.22
C SER A 119 24.52 4.00 -4.16
N TRP A 120 23.22 3.92 -4.46
CA TRP A 120 22.62 2.80 -5.21
C TRP A 120 23.02 2.75 -6.70
N LYS A 121 23.33 3.89 -7.35
CA LYS A 121 23.65 3.93 -8.79
C LYS A 121 24.91 3.16 -9.15
N ARG A 122 25.93 3.19 -8.28
CA ARG A 122 27.26 2.59 -8.53
C ARG A 122 27.42 1.17 -8.02
N ASN A 123 26.38 0.62 -7.39
CA ASN A 123 26.46 -0.68 -6.72
C ASN A 123 25.32 -1.59 -7.21
N GLN A 124 25.61 -2.36 -8.26
CA GLN A 124 24.67 -3.31 -8.87
C GLN A 124 23.95 -4.22 -7.84
N PRO A 125 24.65 -4.81 -6.86
CA PRO A 125 24.05 -5.54 -5.73
C PRO A 125 22.93 -4.80 -4.99
N VAL A 126 23.04 -3.49 -4.80
CA VAL A 126 22.02 -2.71 -4.07
C VAL A 126 20.70 -2.69 -4.83
N LYS A 127 20.74 -2.65 -6.17
CA LYS A 127 19.52 -2.72 -7.00
C LYS A 127 18.81 -4.07 -6.86
N HIS A 128 19.57 -5.16 -6.83
CA HIS A 128 19.02 -6.50 -6.62
C HIS A 128 18.48 -6.69 -5.21
N VAL A 129 19.24 -6.27 -4.19
CA VAL A 129 18.78 -6.31 -2.79
C VAL A 129 17.52 -5.47 -2.62
N PHE A 130 17.46 -4.28 -3.21
CA PHE A 130 16.28 -3.43 -3.21
C PHE A 130 15.07 -4.14 -3.81
N SER A 131 15.21 -4.64 -5.04
CA SER A 131 14.12 -5.32 -5.75
C SER A 131 13.60 -6.52 -4.95
N TRP A 132 14.52 -7.32 -4.40
CA TRP A 132 14.17 -8.48 -3.60
C TRP A 132 13.42 -8.09 -2.31
N VAL A 133 13.93 -7.11 -1.55
CA VAL A 133 13.35 -6.64 -0.29
C VAL A 133 11.97 -6.02 -0.52
N LEU A 134 11.82 -5.18 -1.54
CA LEU A 134 10.56 -4.53 -1.88
C LEU A 134 9.45 -5.56 -2.13
N VAL A 135 9.76 -6.62 -2.85
CA VAL A 135 8.80 -7.67 -3.21
C VAL A 135 8.39 -8.51 -1.98
N GLN A 136 9.20 -8.56 -0.92
CA GLN A 136 8.80 -9.19 0.34
C GLN A 136 7.78 -8.36 1.12
N VAL A 137 7.72 -7.04 0.89
CA VAL A 137 6.83 -6.12 1.62
C VAL A 137 5.54 -5.93 0.83
N GLY A 138 4.45 -6.49 1.35
CA GLY A 138 3.11 -6.37 0.79
C GLY A 138 2.22 -5.41 1.58
N ARG A 139 0.91 -5.55 1.38
CA ARG A 139 -0.10 -4.82 2.16
C ARG A 139 -0.09 -5.22 3.64
N PRO A 140 -0.41 -4.31 4.58
CA PRO A 140 -0.67 -2.87 4.39
C PRO A 140 0.62 -2.00 4.38
N TRP A 141 1.74 -2.59 4.80
CA TRP A 141 2.98 -1.91 5.16
C TRP A 141 3.66 -1.16 4.01
N LEU A 142 3.53 -1.64 2.77
CA LEU A 142 4.14 -0.97 1.62
C LEU A 142 3.70 0.49 1.44
N THR A 143 2.49 0.83 1.89
CA THR A 143 1.95 2.20 1.80
C THR A 143 2.78 3.20 2.61
N GLU A 144 3.26 2.82 3.80
CA GLU A 144 4.05 3.70 4.69
C GLU A 144 5.47 3.96 4.14
N TYR A 145 5.96 3.08 3.28
CA TYR A 145 7.28 3.18 2.66
C TYR A 145 7.25 3.72 1.23
N LEU A 146 6.07 4.03 0.68
CA LEU A 146 5.90 4.39 -0.74
C LEU A 146 6.83 5.55 -1.15
N GLU A 147 6.87 6.63 -0.37
CA GLU A 147 7.73 7.79 -0.66
C GLU A 147 9.23 7.45 -0.73
N LYS A 148 9.64 6.39 -0.02
CA LYS A 148 11.04 5.94 0.02
C LYS A 148 11.37 4.93 -1.08
N VAL A 149 10.40 4.10 -1.49
CA VAL A 149 10.64 3.00 -2.45
C VAL A 149 10.23 3.35 -3.87
N PHE A 150 9.30 4.29 -4.05
CA PHE A 150 8.82 4.68 -5.38
C PHE A 150 9.89 5.43 -6.20
N PRO A 151 10.61 6.45 -5.68
CA PRO A 151 11.64 7.12 -6.45
C PRO A 151 12.78 6.18 -6.89
N PRO A 152 13.35 5.30 -6.03
CA PRO A 152 14.34 4.32 -6.47
C PRO A 152 13.80 3.33 -7.51
N SER A 153 12.53 2.91 -7.42
CA SER A 153 11.93 2.00 -8.41
C SER A 153 11.84 2.65 -9.80
N LEU A 154 11.44 3.93 -9.85
CA LEU A 154 11.43 4.71 -11.09
C LEU A 154 12.84 4.90 -11.66
N LEU A 155 13.80 5.26 -10.80
CA LEU A 155 15.18 5.50 -11.22
C LEU A 155 15.86 4.23 -11.74
N ILE A 156 15.53 3.05 -11.18
CA ILE A 156 15.99 1.76 -11.69
C ILE A 156 15.30 1.42 -13.02
N SER A 157 14.00 1.76 -13.18
CA SER A 157 13.28 1.51 -14.44
C SER A 157 13.75 2.37 -15.61
N ASP A 158 14.32 3.54 -15.32
CA ASP A 158 14.86 4.49 -16.30
C ASP A 158 16.36 4.25 -16.60
N ASP A 159 16.95 3.23 -15.99
CA ASP A 159 18.37 2.89 -16.16
C ASP A 159 18.69 2.49 -17.60
N TYR A 160 19.90 2.81 -18.09
CA TYR A 160 20.31 2.48 -19.46
C TYR A 160 20.32 0.96 -19.73
N TYR A 161 20.70 0.15 -18.73
CA TYR A 161 20.85 -1.29 -18.88
C TYR A 161 19.52 -2.04 -18.75
N THR A 162 19.24 -2.94 -19.70
CA THR A 162 17.98 -3.68 -19.78
C THR A 162 17.66 -4.49 -18.52
N GLU A 163 18.65 -5.11 -17.88
CA GLU A 163 18.44 -5.87 -16.63
C GLU A 163 17.88 -4.99 -15.50
N ASN A 164 18.42 -3.77 -15.38
CA ASN A 164 17.95 -2.80 -14.41
C ASN A 164 16.55 -2.32 -14.77
N LYS A 165 16.26 -2.05 -16.05
CA LYS A 165 14.90 -1.70 -16.51
C LYS A 165 13.88 -2.76 -16.10
N VAL A 166 14.19 -4.04 -16.34
CA VAL A 166 13.31 -5.17 -15.97
C VAL A 166 13.10 -5.24 -14.45
N LEU A 167 14.16 -5.09 -13.66
CA LEU A 167 14.06 -5.04 -12.20
C LEU A 167 13.20 -3.87 -11.73
N GLY A 168 13.37 -2.68 -12.32
CA GLY A 168 12.61 -1.48 -11.98
C GLY A 168 11.13 -1.62 -12.33
N VAL A 169 10.82 -2.13 -13.53
CA VAL A 169 9.44 -2.43 -13.94
C VAL A 169 8.81 -3.48 -13.02
N HIS A 170 9.56 -4.51 -12.62
CA HIS A 170 9.08 -5.51 -11.66
C HIS A 170 8.76 -4.88 -10.29
N CYS A 171 9.62 -3.99 -9.80
CA CYS A 171 9.39 -3.21 -8.57
C CYS A 171 8.13 -2.34 -8.67
N LEU A 172 7.98 -1.60 -9.78
CA LEU A 172 6.82 -0.76 -10.04
C LEU A 172 5.55 -1.59 -10.15
N HIS A 173 5.60 -2.74 -10.82
CA HIS A 173 4.47 -3.65 -10.91
C HIS A 173 4.04 -4.15 -9.52
N HIS A 174 4.99 -4.55 -8.68
CA HIS A 174 4.70 -4.95 -7.29
C HIS A 174 4.09 -3.80 -6.48
N ILE A 175 4.62 -2.58 -6.60
CA ILE A 175 4.07 -1.38 -5.96
C ILE A 175 2.65 -1.13 -6.45
N VAL A 176 2.40 -1.21 -7.75
CA VAL A 176 1.09 -0.99 -8.36
C VAL A 176 0.06 -2.02 -7.88
N LEU A 177 0.47 -3.28 -7.71
CA LEU A 177 -0.42 -4.32 -7.20
C LEU A 177 -0.69 -4.20 -5.68
N ASN A 178 0.27 -3.71 -4.91
CA ASN A 178 0.21 -3.72 -3.44
C ASN A 178 -0.17 -2.37 -2.81
N VAL A 179 0.20 -1.26 -3.42
CA VAL A 179 -0.29 0.08 -3.08
C VAL A 179 -1.44 0.33 -4.03
N VAL A 180 -2.68 0.44 -3.56
CA VAL A 180 -3.79 0.70 -4.47
C VAL A 180 -3.50 1.98 -5.21
N VAL A 181 -3.25 1.83 -6.51
CA VAL A 181 -2.83 2.81 -7.51
C VAL A 181 -3.87 3.93 -7.72
N LEU A 182 -5.01 3.84 -7.06
CA LEU A 182 -6.14 4.73 -7.23
C LEU A 182 -5.89 6.19 -6.80
N PRO A 183 -5.22 6.51 -5.67
CA PRO A 183 -4.88 7.90 -5.34
C PRO A 183 -3.87 8.50 -6.32
N CYS A 184 -2.82 7.75 -6.67
CA CYS A 184 -1.80 8.23 -7.61
C CYS A 184 -2.36 8.38 -9.03
N LEU A 185 -3.24 7.46 -9.48
CA LEU A 185 -3.98 7.64 -10.73
C LEU A 185 -4.93 8.83 -10.66
N LEU A 186 -5.61 9.05 -9.53
CA LEU A 186 -6.46 10.22 -9.35
C LEU A 186 -5.66 11.53 -9.46
N ASP A 187 -4.48 11.59 -8.87
CA ASP A 187 -3.61 12.76 -8.93
C ASP A 187 -3.05 12.96 -10.35
N LEU A 188 -2.61 11.89 -11.02
CA LEU A 188 -2.19 11.93 -12.43
C LEU A 188 -3.35 12.33 -13.36
N LEU A 189 -4.54 11.77 -13.16
CA LEU A 189 -5.75 12.11 -13.93
C LEU A 189 -6.13 13.57 -13.72
N SER A 190 -5.93 14.12 -12.51
CA SER A 190 -6.18 15.54 -12.22
C SER A 190 -5.21 16.47 -12.95
N VAL A 191 -4.01 15.99 -13.32
CA VAL A 191 -3.05 16.72 -14.17
C VAL A 191 -3.40 16.55 -15.65
N LEU A 192 -3.78 15.34 -16.07
CA LEU A 192 -4.07 15.00 -17.47
C LEU A 192 -5.42 15.54 -17.96
N GLU A 193 -6.37 15.74 -17.06
CA GLU A 193 -7.73 16.16 -17.37
C GLU A 193 -8.20 17.22 -16.36
N LYS A 194 -8.67 18.36 -16.85
CA LYS A 194 -9.10 19.47 -15.98
C LYS A 194 -10.21 19.00 -15.05
N SER A 195 -10.08 19.33 -13.75
CA SER A 195 -11.04 18.95 -12.73
C SER A 195 -12.48 19.29 -13.15
N PRO A 196 -13.42 18.33 -13.08
CA PRO A 196 -14.82 18.52 -13.48
C PRO A 196 -15.57 19.59 -12.66
N VAL A 197 -14.95 20.10 -11.60
CA VAL A 197 -15.46 21.19 -10.74
C VAL A 197 -15.44 22.55 -11.45
N HIS A 198 -14.57 22.78 -12.45
CA HIS A 198 -14.30 24.12 -12.99
C HIS A 198 -14.81 24.39 -14.43
N SER A 199 -15.51 23.46 -15.09
CA SER A 199 -15.96 23.66 -16.48
C SER A 199 -17.47 23.94 -16.58
N GLY A 200 -17.86 25.19 -16.83
CA GLY A 200 -19.25 25.67 -16.96
C GLY A 200 -19.98 25.30 -18.27
N LEU A 201 -19.71 24.13 -18.86
CA LEU A 201 -20.33 23.68 -20.13
C LEU A 201 -20.95 22.27 -19.99
N PRO A 202 -21.93 21.88 -20.84
CA PRO A 202 -22.61 20.59 -20.73
C PRO A 202 -21.60 19.46 -20.86
N ARG A 203 -21.39 18.77 -19.75
CA ARG A 203 -20.24 17.88 -19.50
C ARG A 203 -20.33 16.63 -20.40
N LYS A 204 -19.38 16.42 -21.31
CA LYS A 204 -19.17 15.10 -21.93
C LYS A 204 -18.63 14.10 -20.89
N PRO A 205 -18.74 12.78 -21.11
CA PRO A 205 -18.04 11.78 -20.29
C PRO A 205 -16.53 12.08 -20.32
N ASN A 206 -15.87 12.02 -19.17
CA ASN A 206 -14.44 12.27 -19.02
C ASN A 206 -13.69 10.99 -18.60
N ARG A 207 -12.36 10.98 -18.60
CA ARG A 207 -11.59 9.79 -18.22
C ARG A 207 -11.81 9.39 -16.76
N PHE A 208 -12.18 10.34 -15.89
CA PHE A 208 -12.65 10.03 -14.53
C PHE A 208 -13.88 9.12 -14.53
N ASP A 209 -14.85 9.34 -15.43
CA ASP A 209 -16.03 8.48 -15.58
C ASP A 209 -15.63 7.04 -15.98
N ASP A 210 -14.64 6.89 -16.85
CA ASP A 210 -14.16 5.57 -17.29
C ASP A 210 -13.41 4.82 -16.20
N VAL A 211 -12.52 5.50 -15.47
CA VAL A 211 -11.76 4.90 -14.37
C VAL A 211 -12.70 4.51 -13.24
N LEU A 212 -13.61 5.40 -12.84
CA LEU A 212 -14.60 5.08 -11.81
C LEU A 212 -15.48 3.88 -12.21
N ARG A 213 -15.88 3.78 -13.47
CA ARG A 213 -16.66 2.63 -13.98
C ARG A 213 -15.92 1.31 -13.78
N HIS A 214 -14.62 1.28 -14.04
CA HIS A 214 -13.79 0.10 -13.82
C HIS A 214 -13.63 -0.21 -12.33
N VAL A 215 -13.33 0.81 -11.51
CA VAL A 215 -13.21 0.66 -10.05
C VAL A 215 -14.49 0.08 -9.44
N LEU A 216 -15.66 0.63 -9.78
CA LEU A 216 -16.94 0.12 -9.28
C LEU A 216 -17.20 -1.32 -9.73
N THR A 217 -16.77 -1.71 -10.93
CA THR A 217 -16.89 -3.11 -11.41
C THR A 217 -16.05 -4.06 -10.57
N TYR A 218 -14.81 -3.69 -10.25
CA TYR A 218 -13.96 -4.49 -9.37
C TYR A 218 -14.50 -4.52 -7.94
N MET A 219 -15.05 -3.41 -7.43
CA MET A 219 -15.69 -3.36 -6.12
C MET A 219 -16.90 -4.31 -6.02
N GLU A 220 -17.78 -4.32 -7.02
CA GLU A 220 -18.97 -5.20 -7.05
C GLU A 220 -18.61 -6.68 -6.90
N MET A 221 -17.46 -7.10 -7.45
CA MET A 221 -17.01 -8.50 -7.45
C MET A 221 -15.98 -8.82 -6.38
N GLU A 222 -15.62 -7.85 -5.52
CA GLU A 222 -14.56 -8.05 -4.53
C GLU A 222 -15.10 -8.77 -3.30
N HIS A 223 -14.43 -9.85 -2.88
CA HIS A 223 -14.82 -10.64 -1.71
C HIS A 223 -13.77 -10.62 -0.59
N LYS A 224 -12.53 -10.18 -0.87
CA LYS A 224 -11.48 -10.07 0.14
C LYS A 224 -11.66 -8.79 0.96
N LEU A 225 -11.83 -8.93 2.27
CA LEU A 225 -12.11 -7.82 3.19
C LEU A 225 -11.02 -6.74 3.19
N ASP A 226 -9.74 -7.14 3.07
CA ASP A 226 -8.62 -6.20 2.99
C ASP A 226 -8.68 -5.33 1.75
N LEU A 227 -9.09 -5.90 0.61
CA LEU A 227 -9.25 -5.14 -0.64
C LEU A 227 -10.48 -4.26 -0.59
N ARG A 228 -11.58 -4.74 0.01
CA ARG A 228 -12.76 -3.91 0.29
C ARG A 228 -12.41 -2.68 1.13
N CYS A 229 -11.59 -2.83 2.17
CA CYS A 229 -11.12 -1.69 2.97
C CYS A 229 -10.42 -0.64 2.12
N VAL A 230 -9.57 -1.08 1.18
CA VAL A 230 -8.81 -0.13 0.37
C VAL A 230 -9.67 0.48 -0.73
N TYR A 231 -10.51 -0.30 -1.42
CA TYR A 231 -11.46 0.25 -2.38
C TYR A 231 -12.41 1.28 -1.75
N ALA A 232 -12.94 0.98 -0.56
CA ALA A 232 -13.80 1.89 0.18
C ALA A 232 -13.13 3.24 0.47
N LYS A 233 -11.88 3.22 0.97
CA LYS A 233 -11.10 4.46 1.21
C LYS A 233 -10.86 5.26 -0.06
N ASN A 234 -10.60 4.58 -1.18
CA ASN A 234 -10.33 5.24 -2.45
C ASN A 234 -11.57 5.79 -3.12
N LEU A 235 -12.72 5.13 -2.94
CA LEU A 235 -14.00 5.59 -3.45
C LEU A 235 -14.35 6.99 -2.92
N VAL A 236 -14.08 7.24 -1.64
CA VAL A 236 -14.21 8.57 -1.01
C VAL A 236 -13.45 9.64 -1.81
N LEU A 237 -12.20 9.36 -2.18
CA LEU A 237 -11.35 10.30 -2.92
C LEU A 237 -11.90 10.56 -4.34
N PHE A 238 -12.44 9.53 -5.02
CA PHE A 238 -13.10 9.72 -6.32
C PHE A 238 -14.31 10.65 -6.22
N ILE A 239 -15.14 10.48 -5.19
CA ILE A 239 -16.34 11.29 -4.98
C ILE A 239 -15.98 12.76 -4.77
N GLU A 240 -14.98 13.04 -3.92
CA GLU A 240 -14.50 14.41 -3.69
C GLU A 240 -13.94 15.07 -4.94
N ARG A 241 -13.17 14.33 -5.74
CA ARG A 241 -12.54 14.85 -6.96
C ARG A 241 -13.54 15.05 -8.10
N MET A 242 -14.57 14.21 -8.20
CA MET A 242 -15.61 14.30 -9.24
C MET A 242 -16.72 15.31 -8.88
N GLY A 243 -16.94 15.59 -7.60
CA GLY A 243 -17.97 16.51 -7.12
C GLY A 243 -19.36 16.14 -7.65
N ILE A 244 -20.14 17.14 -8.09
CA ILE A 244 -21.51 16.94 -8.61
C ILE A 244 -21.58 16.00 -9.84
N VAL A 245 -20.47 15.69 -10.52
CA VAL A 245 -20.49 14.78 -11.68
C VAL A 245 -20.69 13.32 -11.26
N ILE A 246 -20.46 13.00 -9.98
CA ILE A 246 -20.65 11.65 -9.42
C ILE A 246 -22.07 11.12 -9.61
N VAL A 247 -23.07 12.01 -9.77
CA VAL A 247 -24.48 11.66 -9.96
C VAL A 247 -24.74 10.74 -11.16
N ARG A 248 -23.85 10.76 -12.17
CA ARG A 248 -23.90 9.85 -13.34
C ARG A 248 -23.76 8.39 -12.95
N HIS A 249 -23.09 8.12 -11.84
CA HIS A 249 -22.76 6.78 -11.38
C HIS A 249 -23.61 6.34 -10.18
N LEU A 250 -24.58 7.14 -9.75
CA LEU A 250 -25.33 6.94 -8.51
C LEU A 250 -25.93 5.53 -8.40
N LYS A 251 -26.55 5.04 -9.48
CA LYS A 251 -27.15 3.68 -9.52
C LYS A 251 -26.15 2.55 -9.30
N ARG A 252 -24.89 2.72 -9.72
CA ARG A 252 -23.82 1.73 -9.49
C ARG A 252 -23.18 1.91 -8.12
N LEU A 253 -22.99 3.17 -7.73
CA LEU A 253 -22.43 3.55 -6.44
C LEU A 253 -23.29 3.03 -5.29
N GLU A 254 -24.62 3.17 -5.40
CA GLU A 254 -25.61 2.63 -4.48
C GLU A 254 -25.41 1.12 -4.25
N ARG A 255 -25.34 0.33 -5.33
CA ARG A 255 -25.15 -1.13 -5.25
C ARG A 255 -23.86 -1.51 -4.52
N VAL A 256 -22.78 -0.80 -4.79
CA VAL A 256 -21.49 -1.01 -4.11
C VAL A 256 -21.56 -0.63 -2.63
N ILE A 257 -22.17 0.51 -2.31
CA ILE A 257 -22.35 0.99 -0.93
C ILE A 257 -23.13 -0.04 -0.12
N VAL A 258 -24.27 -0.50 -0.63
CA VAL A 258 -25.10 -1.51 0.05
C VAL A 258 -24.32 -2.82 0.24
N GLY A 259 -23.68 -3.35 -0.81
CA GLY A 259 -22.94 -4.61 -0.73
C GLY A 259 -21.72 -4.58 0.20
N TYR A 260 -21.15 -3.40 0.46
CA TYR A 260 -20.07 -3.23 1.43
C TYR A 260 -20.57 -2.97 2.85
N LEU A 261 -21.75 -2.37 3.02
CA LEU A 261 -22.39 -2.22 4.34
C LEU A 261 -22.94 -3.55 4.86
N GLU A 262 -23.45 -4.42 3.98
CA GLU A 262 -23.97 -5.73 4.37
C GLU A 262 -22.90 -6.64 5.00
N VAL A 263 -21.66 -6.57 4.52
CA VAL A 263 -20.57 -7.46 4.98
C VAL A 263 -19.71 -6.78 6.05
N SER A 264 -19.58 -7.40 7.22
CA SER A 264 -18.74 -6.90 8.32
C SER A 264 -17.27 -7.23 8.13
N ASP A 265 -16.41 -6.22 8.33
CA ASP A 265 -14.95 -6.34 8.32
C ASP A 265 -14.34 -6.23 9.74
N ALA A 266 -14.99 -6.84 10.73
CA ALA A 266 -14.58 -6.85 12.15
C ALA A 266 -13.04 -7.02 12.38
N PRO A 267 -12.46 -6.46 13.46
CA PRO A 267 -13.08 -5.77 14.59
C PRO A 267 -13.12 -4.23 14.45
N GLU A 268 -12.56 -3.64 13.40
CA GLU A 268 -12.45 -2.16 13.29
C GLU A 268 -13.49 -1.53 12.34
N GLU A 269 -14.23 -2.34 11.56
CA GLU A 269 -15.22 -1.88 10.56
C GLU A 269 -14.68 -0.78 9.62
N LYS A 270 -13.41 -0.88 9.25
CA LYS A 270 -12.70 0.12 8.43
C LYS A 270 -13.39 0.33 7.08
N ALA A 271 -13.75 -0.76 6.39
CA ALA A 271 -14.43 -0.71 5.10
C ALA A 271 -15.79 -0.03 5.22
N ARG A 272 -16.62 -0.46 6.19
CA ARG A 272 -17.95 0.14 6.41
C ARG A 272 -17.88 1.62 6.79
N LEU A 273 -16.94 1.99 7.67
CA LEU A 273 -16.74 3.40 8.05
C LEU A 273 -16.33 4.26 6.86
N SER A 274 -15.50 3.74 5.95
CA SER A 274 -15.12 4.44 4.72
C SER A 274 -16.26 4.48 3.68
N ILE A 275 -17.11 3.46 3.61
CA ILE A 275 -18.28 3.47 2.73
C ILE A 275 -19.37 4.41 3.24
N LEU A 276 -19.56 4.53 4.55
CA LEU A 276 -20.44 5.56 5.13
C LEU A 276 -19.91 6.97 4.84
N ASP A 277 -18.59 7.18 4.92
CA ASP A 277 -17.97 8.45 4.52
C ASP A 277 -18.18 8.73 3.01
N ALA A 278 -18.07 7.70 2.16
CA ALA A 278 -18.37 7.82 0.74
C ALA A 278 -19.84 8.20 0.49
N LEU A 279 -20.78 7.58 1.21
CA LEU A 279 -22.20 7.91 1.14
C LEU A 279 -22.44 9.37 1.57
N GLN A 280 -21.85 9.79 2.70
CA GLN A 280 -21.94 11.16 3.19
C GLN A 280 -21.42 12.18 2.17
N LYS A 281 -20.24 11.96 1.60
CA LYS A 281 -19.68 12.90 0.61
C LYS A 281 -20.48 12.91 -0.69
N THR A 282 -21.08 11.79 -1.07
CA THR A 282 -22.00 11.73 -2.21
C THR A 282 -23.22 12.59 -1.93
N THR A 283 -23.79 12.51 -0.73
CA THR A 283 -24.91 13.36 -0.32
C THR A 283 -24.55 14.84 -0.24
N ASP A 284 -23.34 15.18 0.21
CA ASP A 284 -22.86 16.57 0.27
C ASP A 284 -22.68 17.17 -1.14
N CYS A 285 -22.14 16.38 -2.08
CA CYS A 285 -22.04 16.79 -3.48
C CYS A 285 -23.42 17.10 -4.07
N LEU A 286 -24.40 16.26 -3.74
CA LEU A 286 -25.78 16.30 -4.21
C LEU A 286 -26.63 17.40 -3.52
N ALA A 287 -26.31 17.75 -2.28
CA ALA A 287 -26.98 18.77 -1.47
C ALA A 287 -27.08 20.12 -2.18
N THR A 288 -26.06 20.43 -2.99
CA THR A 288 -25.94 21.69 -3.73
C THR A 288 -26.90 21.82 -4.92
N SER A 289 -27.60 20.77 -5.36
CA SER A 289 -28.35 20.82 -6.64
C SER A 289 -29.51 19.80 -6.87
N LEU A 290 -30.07 19.16 -5.83
CA LEU A 290 -31.00 18.01 -6.00
C LEU A 290 -32.50 18.32 -6.33
N PRO A 291 -33.09 17.61 -7.33
CA PRO A 291 -34.53 17.39 -7.47
C PRO A 291 -35.13 16.53 -6.33
N THR A 292 -36.38 16.80 -5.94
CA THR A 292 -37.08 16.21 -4.77
C THR A 292 -37.19 14.68 -4.77
N GLN A 293 -37.37 14.08 -5.95
CA GLN A 293 -37.62 12.65 -6.09
C GLN A 293 -36.38 11.79 -5.79
N LEU A 294 -35.18 12.30 -6.08
CA LEU A 294 -33.91 11.64 -5.77
C LEU A 294 -33.54 11.77 -4.29
N LYS A 295 -33.99 12.84 -3.62
CA LYS A 295 -33.84 13.00 -2.17
C LYS A 295 -34.60 11.91 -1.42
N GLU A 296 -35.85 11.67 -1.80
CA GLU A 296 -36.70 10.66 -1.15
C GLU A 296 -36.14 9.25 -1.29
N GLN A 297 -35.62 8.87 -2.46
CA GLN A 297 -34.97 7.57 -2.65
C GLN A 297 -33.73 7.39 -1.77
N LEU A 298 -32.89 8.42 -1.64
CA LEU A 298 -31.71 8.37 -0.77
C LEU A 298 -32.08 8.29 0.71
N ILE A 299 -33.14 8.98 1.15
CA ILE A 299 -33.68 8.89 2.52
C ILE A 299 -34.18 7.47 2.80
N THR A 300 -35.00 6.90 1.91
CA THR A 300 -35.52 5.55 2.09
C THR A 300 -34.40 4.51 2.17
N GLN A 301 -33.35 4.66 1.38
CA GLN A 301 -32.21 3.75 1.41
C GLN A 301 -31.28 3.94 2.60
N ALA A 302 -31.04 5.17 3.05
CA ALA A 302 -30.32 5.43 4.29
C ALA A 302 -31.06 4.83 5.51
N SER A 303 -32.40 4.90 5.50
CA SER A 303 -33.27 4.26 6.48
C SER A 303 -33.25 2.72 6.39
N HIS A 304 -33.15 2.15 5.19
CA HIS A 304 -32.95 0.70 5.02
C HIS A 304 -31.58 0.24 5.56
N CYS A 305 -30.54 1.06 5.38
CA CYS A 305 -29.23 0.81 5.98
C CYS A 305 -29.27 0.88 7.52
N LEU A 306 -30.11 1.73 8.13
CA LEU A 306 -30.37 1.73 9.60
C LEU A 306 -30.86 0.39 10.11
N LEU A 307 -31.83 -0.21 9.41
CA LEU A 307 -32.38 -1.50 9.79
C LEU A 307 -31.33 -2.63 9.68
N LEU A 308 -30.46 -2.57 8.67
CA LEU A 308 -29.35 -3.53 8.53
C LEU A 308 -28.25 -3.34 9.58
N LEU A 309 -28.01 -2.12 10.04
CA LEU A 309 -26.99 -1.81 11.06
C LEU A 309 -27.50 -1.92 12.51
N ASP A 310 -28.81 -1.98 12.76
CA ASP A 310 -29.37 -2.23 14.09
C ASP A 310 -28.95 -3.61 14.64
N HIS A 311 -28.57 -4.53 13.75
CA HIS A 311 -27.94 -5.80 14.08
C HIS A 311 -26.41 -5.73 14.32
N CYS A 312 -25.78 -4.56 14.18
CA CYS A 312 -24.34 -4.35 14.36
C CYS A 312 -24.05 -3.50 15.61
N SER A 313 -23.42 -4.11 16.61
CA SER A 313 -23.21 -3.61 17.98
C SER A 313 -22.21 -2.44 18.15
N LYS A 314 -21.93 -1.63 17.12
CA LYS A 314 -20.92 -0.55 17.21
C LYS A 314 -21.53 0.85 17.11
N VAL A 315 -21.54 1.54 18.26
CA VAL A 315 -21.97 2.94 18.47
C VAL A 315 -21.43 3.91 17.40
N LYS A 316 -20.19 3.72 16.92
CA LYS A 316 -19.56 4.61 15.93
C LYS A 316 -20.23 4.56 14.55
N LEU A 317 -20.78 3.41 14.15
CA LEU A 317 -21.51 3.24 12.89
C LEU A 317 -22.91 3.86 13.00
N GLN A 318 -23.61 3.61 14.10
CA GLN A 318 -24.92 4.21 14.38
C GLN A 318 -24.84 5.74 14.42
N VAL A 319 -23.88 6.32 15.15
CA VAL A 319 -23.71 7.78 15.23
C VAL A 319 -23.46 8.42 13.85
N ARG A 320 -22.57 7.84 13.03
CA ARG A 320 -22.29 8.37 11.69
C ARG A 320 -23.49 8.30 10.77
N MET A 321 -24.30 7.25 10.86
CA MET A 321 -25.46 7.11 9.99
C MET A 321 -26.63 8.01 10.41
N THR A 322 -26.81 8.21 11.71
CA THR A 322 -27.74 9.21 12.25
C THR A 322 -27.36 10.61 11.75
N ILE A 323 -26.07 10.97 11.72
CA ILE A 323 -25.59 12.23 11.15
C ILE A 323 -25.94 12.35 9.66
N ILE A 324 -25.78 11.29 8.88
CA ILE A 324 -26.14 11.28 7.44
C ILE A 324 -27.64 11.53 7.27
N ILE A 325 -28.50 10.86 8.05
CA ILE A 325 -29.96 11.02 7.98
C ILE A 325 -30.37 12.43 8.38
N PHE A 326 -29.85 12.96 9.50
CA PHE A 326 -30.11 14.33 9.91
C PHE A 326 -29.60 15.36 8.88
N SER A 327 -28.49 15.09 8.19
CA SER A 327 -27.98 15.98 7.13
C SER A 327 -28.92 16.01 5.92
N ILE A 328 -29.49 14.85 5.55
CA ILE A 328 -30.48 14.78 4.47
C ILE A 328 -31.82 15.43 4.87
N ASP A 329 -32.27 15.23 6.11
CA ASP A 329 -33.47 15.87 6.67
C ASP A 329 -33.32 17.39 6.81
N PHE A 330 -32.13 17.87 7.22
CA PHE A 330 -31.82 19.29 7.29
C PHE A 330 -31.82 19.94 5.89
N LEU A 331 -31.33 19.22 4.86
CA LEU A 331 -31.41 19.64 3.46
C LEU A 331 -32.84 19.59 2.87
N TRP A 332 -33.78 18.90 3.53
CA TRP A 332 -35.20 18.93 3.22
C TRP A 332 -35.88 20.14 3.90
N LEU A 333 -35.57 20.41 5.16
CA LEU A 333 -36.05 21.58 5.91
C LEU A 333 -35.56 22.91 5.32
N TYR A 334 -34.27 23.01 4.97
CA TYR A 334 -33.67 24.23 4.41
C TYR A 334 -34.29 24.65 3.05
N LYS A 335 -34.88 23.70 2.29
CA LYS A 335 -35.59 24.00 1.04
C LYS A 335 -37.01 24.55 1.29
N LYS A 336 -37.62 24.25 2.43
CA LYS A 336 -39.00 24.66 2.75
C LYS A 336 -39.10 26.13 3.18
N GLU A 337 -38.01 26.73 3.68
CA GLU A 337 -37.97 28.12 4.14
C GLU A 337 -37.49 29.15 3.10
N PHE A 338 -36.83 28.73 2.00
CA PHE A 338 -36.25 29.66 1.01
C PHE A 338 -36.61 29.34 -0.45
N GLN A 339 -37.90 29.18 -0.75
CA GLN A 339 -38.40 29.62 -2.05
C GLN A 339 -39.05 31.00 -1.88
N PRO A 340 -38.70 32.02 -2.70
CA PRO A 340 -39.48 33.24 -2.72
C PRO A 340 -40.90 32.84 -3.10
N LYS A 341 -41.87 33.22 -2.26
CA LYS A 341 -43.29 33.16 -2.58
C LYS A 341 -43.47 33.94 -3.89
N GLY A 342 -43.63 33.22 -4.99
CA GLY A 342 -44.17 33.75 -6.24
C GLY A 342 -45.67 33.93 -6.10
#